data_AF-A0A0S1SAJ0-F1
#
_entry.id   AF-A0A0S1SAJ0-F1
#
_cell.length_a   1.000
_cell.length_b   1.000
_cell.length_c   1.000
_cell.angle_alpha   90.00
_cell.angle_beta   90.00
_cell.angle_gamma   90.00
#
_symmetry.space_group_name_H-M   'P 1'
#
loop_
_entity.id
_entity.type
_entity.pdbx_description
1 polymer ?
#
loop_
_entity_poly.entity_id
_entity_poly.type
_entity_poly.pdbx_seq_one_letter_code
_entity_poly.pdbx_strand_id
1 'polypeptide(L)'
;MTFLNPTYLWALLGILIPIVIHLWNRKKVLTIKVGSIKMLKDSEPKRTSSIRPNEWWLLLLRITMITLLVFILAEPILKNEEDKEPITFIIEPELLHLRSIEALLDSIPLNAQRVLAKGFPMVEDYNLQTAKTRVPEYWQMAQEMENLATDSVVVFTRGLISGLHGMRPKIHQHINWIVMDTGEDTTALVEATMDRDSVELRSIVSDRKRLTYNTSRISKRNKEIIVNDSRDSIQVNGDWIPLKVDNPLKVLIVADDSLTTELKYIKSAYRAVGKFLNSPIEINSVKEMDTLDLEAYATLVWFSKEKFKDHAINTLLYRPDTLATRLVVQGDAKNTFFLTAPLNSENIITDYLPEKLLELLSLDKDVAEKASDYDLRTVDTKELQTLSFNAKKDKKYSKKYDITIWIWLLLGMCMVVERILAKYRKQ
;
A
#
# COMPACT_ATOMS: atom_id res chain seq x y z
N MET A 1 12.55 -31.01 9.30
CA MET A 1 13.13 -31.01 10.66
C MET A 1 14.63 -30.77 10.54
N THR A 2 15.21 -29.89 11.33
CA THR A 2 16.64 -29.52 11.27
C THR A 2 17.24 -29.56 12.67
N PHE A 3 18.48 -30.01 12.83
CA PHE A 3 19.19 -30.06 14.13
C PHE A 3 20.07 -28.82 14.30
N LEU A 4 20.13 -28.22 15.49
CA LEU A 4 21.07 -27.11 15.77
C LEU A 4 22.51 -27.59 15.82
N ASN A 5 22.74 -28.75 16.45
CA ASN A 5 24.07 -29.28 16.68
C ASN A 5 24.20 -30.71 16.09
N PRO A 6 24.27 -30.85 14.75
CA PRO A 6 24.27 -32.16 14.10
C PRO A 6 25.48 -33.04 14.48
N THR A 7 26.59 -32.43 14.93
CA THR A 7 27.79 -33.14 15.37
C THR A 7 27.50 -34.13 16.51
N TYR A 8 26.54 -33.83 17.40
CA TYR A 8 26.21 -34.73 18.51
C TYR A 8 25.55 -36.03 18.07
N LEU A 9 25.04 -36.14 16.84
CA LEU A 9 24.50 -37.40 16.32
C LEU A 9 25.56 -38.51 16.28
N TRP A 10 26.86 -38.17 16.19
CA TRP A 10 27.95 -39.15 16.31
C TRP A 10 27.99 -39.86 17.66
N ALA A 11 27.43 -39.25 18.72
CA ALA A 11 27.33 -39.90 20.03
C ALA A 11 26.36 -41.09 20.03
N LEU A 12 25.53 -41.29 19.00
CA LEU A 12 24.75 -42.52 18.82
C LEU A 12 25.65 -43.78 18.72
N LEU A 13 26.91 -43.65 18.31
CA LEU A 13 27.87 -44.76 18.37
C LEU A 13 28.04 -45.33 19.80
N GLY A 14 27.76 -44.54 20.83
CA GLY A 14 27.74 -44.99 22.22
C GLY A 14 26.73 -46.10 22.51
N ILE A 15 25.71 -46.29 21.65
CA ILE A 15 24.75 -47.40 21.72
C ILE A 15 25.45 -48.77 21.57
N LEU A 16 26.62 -48.82 20.92
CA LEU A 16 27.40 -50.06 20.82
C LEU A 16 27.83 -50.59 22.19
N ILE A 17 28.07 -49.72 23.17
CA ILE A 17 28.54 -50.09 24.51
C ILE A 17 27.55 -51.04 25.21
N PRO A 18 26.27 -50.68 25.44
CA PRO A 18 25.32 -51.59 26.09
C PRO A 18 25.04 -52.86 25.28
N ILE A 19 25.11 -52.80 23.94
CA ILE A 19 24.92 -53.98 23.07
C ILE A 19 26.08 -54.98 23.28
N VAL A 20 27.32 -54.50 23.25
CA VAL A 20 28.51 -55.34 23.44
C VAL A 20 28.53 -55.93 24.86
N ILE A 21 28.23 -55.13 25.89
CA ILE A 21 28.14 -55.61 27.28
C ILE A 21 27.06 -56.68 27.42
N HIS A 22 25.91 -56.50 26.77
CA HIS A 22 24.83 -57.48 26.82
C HIS A 22 25.23 -58.81 26.18
N LEU A 23 25.93 -58.77 25.05
CA LEU A 23 26.41 -59.98 24.37
C LEU A 23 27.52 -60.69 25.15
N TRP A 24 28.31 -59.95 25.94
CA TRP A 24 29.40 -60.50 26.76
C TRP A 24 28.92 -61.15 28.07
N ASN A 25 27.72 -60.81 28.55
CA ASN A 25 27.25 -61.25 29.87
C ASN A 25 26.84 -62.74 29.86
N ARG A 26 27.80 -63.63 30.21
CA ARG A 26 27.54 -65.06 30.42
C ARG A 26 26.90 -65.27 31.79
N LYS A 27 25.81 -66.04 31.84
CA LYS A 27 25.12 -66.39 33.10
C LYS A 27 26.12 -66.91 34.14
N LYS A 28 26.15 -66.30 35.33
CA LYS A 28 26.89 -66.83 36.48
C LYS A 28 26.34 -68.22 36.81
N VAL A 29 27.20 -69.24 36.75
CA VAL A 29 26.85 -70.59 37.18
C VAL A 29 26.64 -70.54 38.68
N LEU A 30 25.41 -70.74 39.13
CA LEU A 30 25.08 -70.85 40.55
C LEU A 30 25.64 -72.20 41.04
N THR A 31 26.69 -72.15 41.85
CA THR A 31 27.20 -73.34 42.52
C THR A 31 26.31 -73.64 43.73
N ILE A 32 25.51 -74.68 43.61
CA ILE A 32 24.69 -75.19 44.72
C ILE A 32 25.60 -76.13 45.52
N LYS A 33 25.73 -75.88 46.83
CA LYS A 33 26.48 -76.79 47.72
C LYS A 33 25.71 -78.10 47.83
N VAL A 34 26.26 -79.16 47.27
CA VAL A 34 25.77 -80.53 47.43
C VAL A 34 26.74 -81.31 48.33
N GLY A 35 26.25 -82.36 48.99
CA GLY A 35 27.05 -83.24 49.84
C GLY A 35 28.05 -84.10 49.04
N SER A 36 28.31 -85.34 49.49
CA SER A 36 29.32 -86.22 48.86
C SER A 36 29.06 -86.45 47.37
N ILE A 37 30.01 -86.03 46.53
CA ILE A 37 29.98 -86.20 45.06
C ILE A 37 30.47 -87.59 44.61
N LYS A 38 30.78 -88.50 45.55
CA LYS A 38 31.42 -89.80 45.27
C LYS A 38 30.56 -90.78 44.44
N MET A 39 29.24 -90.57 44.36
CA MET A 39 28.32 -91.38 43.54
C MET A 39 27.83 -90.68 42.27
N LEU A 40 28.28 -89.46 41.97
CA LEU A 40 27.91 -88.77 40.75
C LEU A 40 28.80 -89.26 39.60
N LYS A 41 28.20 -89.81 38.54
CA LYS A 41 28.89 -90.17 37.30
C LYS A 41 29.34 -88.90 36.59
N ASP A 42 30.60 -88.85 36.18
CA ASP A 42 31.12 -87.83 35.26
C ASP A 42 30.24 -87.80 34.02
N SER A 43 29.50 -86.71 33.87
CA SER A 43 28.68 -86.44 32.70
C SER A 43 29.39 -85.37 31.89
N GLU A 44 29.58 -85.60 30.59
CA GLU A 44 30.18 -84.61 29.70
C GLU A 44 29.46 -83.26 29.86
N PRO A 45 30.19 -82.13 29.89
CA PRO A 45 29.61 -80.82 30.08
C PRO A 45 28.70 -80.53 28.88
N LYS A 46 27.40 -80.76 29.04
CA LYS A 46 26.40 -80.40 28.03
C LYS A 46 26.48 -78.89 27.85
N ARG A 47 27.14 -78.46 26.76
CA ARG A 47 27.23 -77.07 26.33
C ARG A 47 25.82 -76.54 26.09
N THR A 48 25.18 -76.10 27.15
CA THR A 48 23.92 -75.36 27.11
C THR A 48 24.25 -73.88 26.96
N SER A 49 24.97 -73.54 25.88
CA SER A 49 25.08 -72.15 25.42
C SER A 49 23.82 -71.79 24.63
N SER A 50 22.64 -71.89 25.25
CA SER A 50 21.49 -71.20 24.71
C SER A 50 21.60 -69.76 25.20
N ILE A 51 22.07 -68.88 24.31
CA ILE A 51 21.89 -67.43 24.45
C ILE A 51 20.38 -67.21 24.38
N ARG A 52 19.71 -67.34 25.53
CA ARG A 52 18.33 -66.93 25.71
C ARG A 52 18.39 -65.55 26.34
N PRO A 53 18.19 -64.50 25.55
CA PRO A 53 18.40 -63.17 26.03
C PRO A 53 17.18 -62.74 26.86
N ASN A 54 17.31 -62.87 28.17
CA ASN A 54 16.21 -62.69 29.13
C ASN A 54 15.86 -61.21 29.40
N GLU A 55 16.60 -60.26 28.80
CA GLU A 55 16.61 -58.85 29.21
C GLU A 55 16.45 -57.87 28.04
N TRP A 56 15.78 -58.27 26.95
CA TRP A 56 15.57 -57.40 25.78
C TRP A 56 14.90 -56.07 26.13
N TRP A 57 13.94 -56.07 27.06
CA TRP A 57 13.26 -54.84 27.49
C TRP A 57 14.17 -53.86 28.24
N LEU A 58 15.11 -54.35 29.07
CA LEU A 58 16.08 -53.51 29.77
C LEU A 58 17.13 -52.96 28.81
N LEU A 59 17.59 -53.80 27.87
CA LEU A 59 18.48 -53.36 26.80
C LEU A 59 17.84 -52.28 25.93
N LEU A 60 16.58 -52.49 25.52
CA LEU A 60 15.84 -51.51 24.74
C LEU A 60 15.76 -50.16 25.47
N LEU A 61 15.39 -50.16 26.75
CA LEU A 61 15.34 -48.93 27.55
C LEU A 61 16.68 -48.21 27.64
N ARG A 62 17.80 -48.94 27.79
CA ARG A 62 19.15 -48.35 27.79
C ARG A 62 19.50 -47.70 26.45
N ILE A 63 19.16 -48.37 25.35
CA ILE A 63 19.37 -47.82 24.00
C ILE A 63 18.48 -46.59 23.78
N THR A 64 17.21 -46.64 24.19
CA THR A 64 16.27 -45.52 24.09
C THR A 64 16.74 -44.33 24.90
N MET A 65 17.23 -44.52 26.14
CA MET A 65 17.76 -43.42 26.95
C MET A 65 18.98 -42.75 26.33
N ILE A 66 19.93 -43.52 25.80
CA ILE A 66 21.09 -42.95 25.08
C ILE A 66 20.62 -42.19 23.84
N THR A 67 19.66 -42.73 23.09
CA THR A 67 19.11 -42.09 21.89
C THR A 67 18.42 -40.77 22.22
N LEU A 68 17.61 -40.72 23.28
CA LEU A 68 16.94 -39.50 23.74
C LEU A 68 17.93 -38.45 24.22
N LEU A 69 18.97 -38.87 24.94
CA LEU A 69 20.03 -37.97 25.39
C LEU A 69 20.77 -37.34 24.20
N VAL A 70 21.08 -38.14 23.16
CA VAL A 70 21.70 -37.62 21.95
C VAL A 70 20.77 -36.66 21.20
N PHE A 71 19.46 -36.94 21.15
CA PHE A 71 18.50 -36.01 20.56
C PHE A 71 18.34 -34.72 21.35
N ILE A 72 18.41 -34.76 22.69
CA ILE A 72 18.43 -33.55 23.52
C ILE A 72 19.64 -32.68 23.15
N LEU A 73 20.83 -33.28 23.00
CA LEU A 73 22.06 -32.56 22.64
C LEU A 73 22.05 -32.06 21.19
N ALA A 74 21.38 -32.77 20.29
CA ALA A 74 21.24 -32.37 18.88
C ALA A 74 20.20 -31.25 18.68
N GLU A 75 19.36 -30.95 19.69
CA GLU A 75 18.29 -29.95 19.68
C GLU A 75 17.48 -29.94 18.36
N PRO A 76 16.60 -30.93 18.15
CA PRO A 76 15.79 -31.01 16.95
C PRO A 76 14.77 -29.86 16.88
N ILE A 77 14.78 -29.15 15.76
CA ILE A 77 13.83 -28.09 15.48
C ILE A 77 12.83 -28.56 14.42
N LEU A 78 11.54 -28.39 14.73
CA LEU A 78 10.47 -28.43 13.73
C LEU A 78 10.32 -27.03 13.12
N LYS A 79 10.49 -26.95 11.79
CA LYS A 79 10.16 -25.75 11.04
C LYS A 79 8.68 -25.84 10.69
N ASN A 80 7.89 -24.86 11.10
CA ASN A 80 6.66 -24.54 10.37
C ASN A 80 7.10 -23.66 9.21
N GLU A 81 7.05 -24.21 8.01
CA GLU A 81 6.88 -23.37 6.84
C GLU A 81 5.39 -23.05 6.86
N GLU A 82 5.05 -21.83 7.29
CA GLU A 82 3.79 -21.26 6.82
C GLU A 82 3.87 -21.35 5.29
N ASP A 83 2.86 -21.94 4.64
CA ASP A 83 2.79 -22.06 3.19
C ASP A 83 2.84 -20.66 2.59
N LYS A 84 4.05 -20.18 2.34
CA LYS A 84 4.32 -18.89 1.71
C LYS A 84 4.38 -19.17 0.23
N GLU A 85 3.49 -18.52 -0.51
CA GLU A 85 3.60 -18.53 -1.96
C GLU A 85 4.93 -17.86 -2.34
N PRO A 86 5.70 -18.44 -3.28
CA PRO A 86 6.96 -17.84 -3.68
C PRO A 86 6.71 -16.50 -4.40
N ILE A 87 5.61 -16.41 -5.16
CA ILE A 87 5.25 -15.22 -5.95
C ILE A 87 3.73 -15.06 -5.94
N THR A 88 3.26 -13.86 -5.62
CA THR A 88 1.85 -13.46 -5.77
C THR A 88 1.72 -12.46 -6.92
N PHE A 89 0.74 -12.67 -7.79
CA PHE A 89 0.42 -11.78 -8.89
C PHE A 89 -0.79 -10.94 -8.52
N ILE A 90 -0.68 -9.62 -8.64
CA ILE A 90 -1.73 -8.67 -8.33
C ILE A 90 -2.09 -7.92 -9.61
N ILE A 91 -3.36 -7.92 -10.00
CA ILE A 91 -3.82 -7.38 -11.27
C ILE A 91 -4.83 -6.26 -11.02
N GLU A 92 -4.65 -5.12 -11.68
CA GLU A 92 -5.61 -4.02 -11.66
C GLU A 92 -6.96 -4.42 -12.27
N PRO A 93 -8.11 -4.08 -11.65
CA PRO A 93 -9.43 -4.51 -12.12
C PRO A 93 -9.72 -4.27 -13.61
N GLU A 94 -9.40 -3.09 -14.15
CA GLU A 94 -9.63 -2.75 -15.56
C GLU A 94 -8.84 -3.64 -16.52
N LEU A 95 -7.71 -4.18 -16.08
CA LEU A 95 -6.86 -5.03 -16.91
C LEU A 95 -7.39 -6.47 -17.01
N LEU A 96 -8.31 -6.89 -16.13
CA LEU A 96 -8.82 -8.26 -16.11
C LEU A 96 -9.58 -8.63 -17.39
N HIS A 97 -10.10 -7.64 -18.12
CA HIS A 97 -10.79 -7.83 -19.41
C HIS A 97 -9.84 -7.91 -20.61
N LEU A 98 -8.55 -7.65 -20.43
CA LEU A 98 -7.59 -7.70 -21.53
C LEU A 98 -7.25 -9.15 -21.86
N ARG A 99 -7.40 -9.53 -23.13
CA ARG A 99 -7.02 -10.87 -23.62
C ARG A 99 -5.58 -11.27 -23.28
N SER A 100 -4.66 -10.30 -23.25
CA SER A 100 -3.27 -10.52 -22.87
C SER A 100 -3.11 -10.92 -21.40
N ILE A 101 -3.96 -10.39 -20.52
CA ILE A 101 -4.00 -10.73 -19.09
C ILE A 101 -4.71 -12.07 -18.88
N GLU A 102 -5.84 -12.31 -19.55
CA GLU A 102 -6.54 -13.61 -19.49
C GLU A 102 -5.58 -14.77 -19.83
N ALA A 103 -4.83 -14.65 -20.93
CA ALA A 103 -3.83 -15.65 -21.34
C ALA A 103 -2.68 -15.82 -20.33
N LEU A 104 -2.31 -14.75 -19.61
CA LEU A 104 -1.30 -14.84 -18.54
C LEU A 104 -1.88 -15.54 -17.30
N LEU A 105 -3.12 -15.22 -16.92
CA LEU A 105 -3.80 -15.81 -15.77
C LEU A 105 -3.99 -17.32 -15.93
N ASP A 106 -4.28 -17.82 -17.14
CA ASP A 106 -4.38 -19.27 -17.42
C ASP A 106 -3.10 -20.05 -17.06
N SER A 107 -1.95 -19.39 -17.07
CA SER A 107 -0.65 -20.00 -16.74
C SER A 107 -0.28 -19.92 -15.25
N ILE A 108 -1.04 -19.17 -14.45
CA ILE A 108 -0.74 -18.86 -13.05
C ILE A 108 -1.66 -19.69 -12.13
N PRO A 109 -1.16 -20.26 -11.01
CA PRO A 109 -2.02 -20.92 -10.02
C PRO A 109 -3.07 -19.99 -9.42
N LEU A 110 -4.33 -20.43 -9.29
CA LEU A 110 -5.47 -19.62 -8.80
C LEU A 110 -5.22 -18.99 -7.41
N ASN A 111 -4.57 -19.71 -6.51
CA ASN A 111 -4.18 -19.25 -5.16
C ASN A 111 -3.17 -18.08 -5.17
N ALA A 112 -2.42 -17.91 -6.26
CA ALA A 112 -1.42 -16.86 -6.43
C ALA A 112 -1.97 -15.63 -7.17
N GLN A 113 -3.21 -15.67 -7.67
CA GLN A 113 -3.85 -14.59 -8.41
C GLN A 113 -4.70 -13.70 -7.49
N ARG A 114 -4.42 -12.40 -7.46
CA ARG A 114 -5.16 -11.42 -6.66
C ARG A 114 -5.49 -10.17 -7.46
N VAL A 115 -6.48 -9.43 -7.00
CA VAL A 115 -6.87 -8.14 -7.59
C VAL A 115 -6.26 -6.98 -6.80
N LEU A 116 -5.84 -5.92 -7.50
CA LEU A 116 -5.35 -4.66 -6.93
C LEU A 116 -6.52 -3.83 -6.37
N ALA A 117 -7.14 -4.37 -5.33
CA ALA A 117 -8.23 -3.76 -4.59
C ALA A 117 -7.96 -3.93 -3.09
N LYS A 118 -8.74 -3.20 -2.28
CA LYS A 118 -8.62 -3.26 -0.82
C LYS A 118 -8.67 -4.70 -0.32
N GLY A 119 -7.63 -5.13 0.40
CA GLY A 119 -7.51 -6.48 0.96
C GLY A 119 -7.04 -7.57 -0.01
N PHE A 120 -6.71 -7.22 -1.26
CA PHE A 120 -6.20 -8.14 -2.29
C PHE A 120 -7.03 -9.44 -2.44
N PRO A 121 -8.34 -9.33 -2.77
CA PRO A 121 -9.19 -10.50 -2.98
C PRO A 121 -8.65 -11.36 -4.12
N MET A 122 -8.98 -12.66 -4.11
CA MET A 122 -8.67 -13.56 -5.22
C MET A 122 -9.42 -13.12 -6.47
N VAL A 123 -8.81 -13.36 -7.64
CA VAL A 123 -9.43 -12.99 -8.94
C VAL A 123 -10.78 -13.69 -9.13
N GLU A 124 -10.88 -14.95 -8.73
CA GLU A 124 -12.12 -15.75 -8.84
C GLU A 124 -13.29 -15.19 -8.01
N ASP A 125 -12.98 -14.58 -6.85
CA ASP A 125 -13.99 -14.03 -5.93
C ASP A 125 -14.37 -12.58 -6.26
N TYR A 126 -13.70 -11.96 -7.23
CA TYR A 126 -13.83 -10.52 -7.49
C TYR A 126 -14.94 -10.22 -8.51
N ASN A 127 -16.00 -9.57 -8.05
CA ASN A 127 -17.10 -9.14 -8.92
C ASN A 127 -16.84 -7.76 -9.55
N LEU A 128 -16.44 -7.76 -10.81
CA LEU A 128 -16.20 -6.56 -11.63
C LEU A 128 -17.45 -5.67 -11.82
N GLN A 129 -18.66 -6.23 -11.80
CA GLN A 129 -19.90 -5.46 -12.04
C GLN A 129 -20.32 -4.63 -10.82
N THR A 130 -19.94 -5.05 -9.61
CA THR A 130 -20.35 -4.39 -8.36
C THR A 130 -19.28 -3.44 -7.83
N ALA A 131 -18.02 -3.66 -8.21
CA ALA A 131 -16.93 -2.79 -7.83
C ALA A 131 -16.94 -1.52 -8.71
N LYS A 132 -17.15 -0.35 -8.10
CA LYS A 132 -16.82 0.91 -8.77
C LYS A 132 -15.33 0.90 -9.07
N THR A 133 -14.94 0.80 -10.34
CA THR A 133 -13.54 0.90 -10.69
C THR A 133 -13.06 2.32 -10.37
N ARG A 134 -12.27 2.42 -9.30
CA ARG A 134 -11.51 3.61 -8.97
C ARG A 134 -10.06 3.32 -9.27
N VAL A 135 -9.33 4.35 -9.67
CA VAL A 135 -7.88 4.27 -9.83
C VAL A 135 -7.28 3.77 -8.50
N PRO A 136 -6.50 2.67 -8.51
CA PRO A 136 -5.90 2.17 -7.28
C PRO A 136 -4.87 3.13 -6.71
N GLU A 137 -4.86 3.26 -5.39
CA GLU A 137 -3.85 4.01 -4.63
C GLU A 137 -2.53 3.22 -4.57
N TYR A 138 -1.72 3.30 -5.62
CA TYR A 138 -0.59 2.37 -5.84
C TYR A 138 0.39 2.34 -4.66
N TRP A 139 0.78 3.51 -4.14
CA TRP A 139 1.74 3.58 -3.03
C TRP A 139 1.16 3.18 -1.68
N GLN A 140 -0.13 3.42 -1.43
CA GLN A 140 -0.78 2.92 -0.23
C GLN A 140 -0.90 1.39 -0.30
N MET A 141 -1.36 0.85 -1.43
CA MET A 141 -1.48 -0.60 -1.63
C MET A 141 -0.11 -1.28 -1.56
N ALA A 142 0.95 -0.65 -2.07
CA ALA A 142 2.31 -1.17 -1.93
C ALA A 142 2.74 -1.37 -0.46
N GLN A 143 2.30 -0.49 0.45
CA GLN A 143 2.51 -0.67 1.89
C GLN A 143 1.70 -1.86 2.42
N GLU A 144 0.44 -1.99 2.00
CA GLU A 144 -0.42 -3.11 2.41
C GLU A 144 0.11 -4.48 1.93
N MET A 145 0.78 -4.53 0.77
CA MET A 145 1.40 -5.74 0.22
C MET A 145 2.50 -6.32 1.13
N GLU A 146 3.07 -5.54 2.06
CA GLU A 146 4.05 -6.04 3.03
C GLU A 146 3.44 -7.06 4.01
N ASN A 147 2.12 -7.06 4.16
CA ASN A 147 1.40 -8.00 5.01
C ASN A 147 1.03 -9.32 4.28
N LEU A 148 1.33 -9.43 2.98
CA LEU A 148 1.06 -10.66 2.24
C LEU A 148 2.08 -11.73 2.60
N ALA A 149 1.61 -12.97 2.77
CA ALA A 149 2.45 -14.14 3.03
C ALA A 149 3.13 -14.64 1.73
N THR A 150 3.94 -13.79 1.10
CA THR A 150 4.64 -14.08 -0.17
C THR A 150 6.06 -13.52 -0.17
N ASP A 151 6.99 -14.19 -0.85
CA ASP A 151 8.38 -13.73 -0.94
C ASP A 151 8.57 -12.61 -1.97
N SER A 152 7.72 -12.57 -3.01
CA SER A 152 7.73 -11.54 -4.04
C SER A 152 6.33 -11.24 -4.55
N VAL A 153 6.14 -10.02 -5.04
CA VAL A 153 4.88 -9.57 -5.64
C VAL A 153 5.15 -9.03 -7.04
N VAL A 154 4.33 -9.45 -8.00
CA VAL A 154 4.31 -8.87 -9.35
C VAL A 154 2.98 -8.16 -9.52
N VAL A 155 3.02 -6.87 -9.83
CA VAL A 155 1.82 -6.04 -9.98
C VAL A 155 1.64 -5.65 -11.44
N PHE A 156 0.53 -6.03 -12.05
CA PHE A 156 0.10 -5.55 -13.36
C PHE A 156 -0.86 -4.37 -13.16
N THR A 157 -0.49 -3.22 -13.72
CA THR A 157 -1.22 -1.97 -13.52
C THR A 157 -1.20 -1.12 -14.78
N ARG A 158 -2.16 -0.20 -14.92
CA ARG A 158 -2.10 0.88 -15.91
C ARG A 158 -1.04 1.93 -15.55
N GLY A 159 -0.67 2.03 -14.28
CA GLY A 159 0.34 2.98 -13.79
C GLY A 159 -0.09 4.44 -13.95
N LEU A 160 -1.36 4.75 -13.66
CA LEU A 160 -1.91 6.10 -13.81
C LEU A 160 -1.25 7.11 -12.86
N ILE A 161 -0.97 8.33 -13.32
CA ILE A 161 -0.44 9.41 -12.47
C ILE A 161 -1.41 9.72 -11.33
N SER A 162 -2.71 9.65 -11.58
CA SER A 162 -3.77 9.86 -10.59
C SER A 162 -3.79 8.83 -9.46
N GLY A 163 -3.12 7.68 -9.60
CA GLY A 163 -3.00 6.68 -8.53
C GLY A 163 -1.78 6.87 -7.62
N LEU A 164 -0.93 7.86 -7.90
CA LEU A 164 0.27 8.16 -7.13
C LEU A 164 0.01 9.29 -6.13
N HIS A 165 -0.34 8.92 -4.91
CA HIS A 165 -0.58 9.86 -3.83
C HIS A 165 0.38 9.68 -2.64
N GLY A 166 0.76 10.80 -2.05
CA GLY A 166 1.58 10.85 -0.84
C GLY A 166 3.09 10.75 -1.08
N MET A 167 3.81 10.27 -0.08
CA MET A 167 5.26 10.07 -0.16
C MET A 167 5.57 8.65 -0.65
N ARG A 168 6.59 8.51 -1.51
CA ARG A 168 7.04 7.19 -1.99
C ARG A 168 7.37 6.28 -0.78
N PRO A 169 6.71 5.11 -0.67
CA PRO A 169 6.83 4.25 0.50
C PRO A 169 8.19 3.57 0.56
N LYS A 170 8.65 3.32 1.78
CA LYS A 170 9.84 2.52 2.09
C LYS A 170 9.37 1.18 2.65
N ILE A 171 9.62 0.09 1.92
CA ILE A 171 9.13 -1.25 2.28
C ILE A 171 10.22 -2.31 2.11
N HIS A 172 10.03 -3.47 2.74
CA HIS A 172 10.94 -4.61 2.62
C HIS A 172 10.55 -5.57 1.49
N GLN A 173 9.26 -5.59 1.12
CA GLN A 173 8.73 -6.51 0.13
C GLN A 173 9.32 -6.21 -1.26
N HIS A 174 9.72 -7.27 -1.99
CA HIS A 174 10.16 -7.12 -3.36
C HIS A 174 8.93 -7.05 -4.30
N ILE A 175 8.61 -5.84 -4.75
CA ILE A 175 7.49 -5.58 -5.66
C ILE A 175 8.03 -5.24 -7.04
N ASN A 176 7.65 -6.03 -8.04
CA ASN A 176 7.92 -5.73 -9.44
C ASN A 176 6.66 -5.18 -10.13
N TRP A 177 6.72 -3.94 -10.57
CA TRP A 177 5.61 -3.27 -11.25
C TRP A 177 5.72 -3.42 -12.77
N ILE A 178 4.64 -3.86 -13.41
CA ILE A 178 4.52 -3.99 -14.85
C ILE A 178 3.39 -3.07 -15.31
N VAL A 179 3.77 -2.01 -16.02
CA VAL A 179 2.82 -1.06 -16.61
C VAL A 179 2.33 -1.62 -17.95
N MET A 180 1.02 -1.82 -18.04
CA MET A 180 0.34 -2.35 -19.21
C MET A 180 -0.23 -1.22 -20.06
N ASP A 181 -0.09 -1.35 -21.39
CA ASP A 181 -0.71 -0.45 -22.35
C ASP A 181 -2.09 -1.00 -22.76
N THR A 182 -3.15 -0.25 -22.50
CA THR A 182 -4.50 -0.58 -22.96
C THR A 182 -4.77 -0.09 -24.38
N GLY A 183 -3.95 0.84 -24.91
CA GLY A 183 -4.19 1.52 -26.19
C GLY A 183 -5.44 2.41 -26.20
N GLU A 184 -5.95 2.75 -25.02
CA GLU A 184 -7.15 3.58 -24.86
C GLU A 184 -6.77 5.05 -24.83
N ASP A 185 -7.44 5.82 -25.69
CA ASP A 185 -7.43 7.28 -25.64
C ASP A 185 -8.84 7.75 -25.29
N THR A 186 -8.96 8.83 -24.51
CA THR A 186 -10.26 9.39 -24.12
C THR A 186 -10.42 10.79 -24.67
N THR A 187 -11.58 11.05 -25.27
CA THR A 187 -12.03 12.40 -25.61
C THR A 187 -13.40 12.62 -24.99
N ALA A 188 -13.51 13.60 -24.10
CA ALA A 188 -14.75 13.90 -23.38
C ALA A 188 -15.08 15.39 -23.45
N LEU A 189 -16.34 15.73 -23.71
CA LEU A 189 -16.82 17.11 -23.70
C LEU A 189 -17.19 17.51 -22.28
N VAL A 190 -16.57 18.56 -21.74
CA VAL A 190 -16.66 18.87 -20.29
C VAL A 190 -17.33 20.18 -19.95
N GLU A 191 -17.31 21.13 -20.89
CA GLU A 191 -17.85 22.47 -20.71
C GLU A 191 -18.29 23.05 -22.06
N ALA A 192 -19.40 23.78 -22.04
CA ALA A 192 -19.85 24.58 -23.16
C ALA A 192 -20.06 26.03 -22.72
N THR A 193 -19.65 26.98 -23.55
CA THR A 193 -19.84 28.42 -23.31
C THR A 193 -20.64 29.00 -24.46
N MET A 194 -21.72 29.73 -24.15
CA MET A 194 -22.56 30.36 -25.18
C MET A 194 -22.14 31.80 -25.42
N ASP A 195 -21.74 32.08 -26.66
CA ASP A 195 -21.56 33.44 -27.17
C ASP A 195 -22.83 33.88 -27.94
N ARG A 196 -22.85 35.11 -28.46
CA ARG A 196 -23.97 35.71 -29.20
C ARG A 196 -24.43 34.82 -30.38
N ASP A 197 -23.49 34.33 -31.19
CA ASP A 197 -23.78 33.60 -32.44
C ASP A 197 -23.22 32.16 -32.48
N SER A 198 -22.35 31.81 -31.53
CA SER A 198 -21.67 30.51 -31.49
C SER A 198 -21.69 29.88 -30.10
N VAL A 199 -21.56 28.56 -30.07
CA VAL A 199 -21.30 27.81 -28.84
C VAL A 199 -19.87 27.32 -28.92
N GLU A 200 -19.08 27.69 -27.92
CA GLU A 200 -17.72 27.22 -27.73
C GLU A 200 -17.76 25.95 -26.87
N LEU A 201 -17.21 24.86 -27.39
CA LEU A 201 -17.18 23.55 -26.77
C LEU A 201 -15.76 23.22 -26.37
N ARG A 202 -15.55 22.94 -25.08
CA ARG A 202 -14.26 22.55 -24.52
C ARG A 202 -14.26 21.06 -24.20
N SER A 203 -13.40 20.34 -24.91
CA SER A 203 -13.19 18.90 -24.74
C SER A 203 -11.83 18.62 -24.12
N ILE A 204 -11.76 17.56 -23.31
CA ILE A 204 -10.54 16.99 -22.78
C ILE A 204 -10.13 15.85 -23.69
N VAL A 205 -8.88 15.85 -24.11
CA VAL A 205 -8.23 14.74 -24.82
C VAL A 205 -7.13 14.22 -23.92
N SER A 206 -7.21 12.95 -23.53
CA SER A 206 -6.19 12.29 -22.73
C SER A 206 -5.67 11.03 -23.41
N ASP A 207 -4.35 10.94 -23.45
CA ASP A 207 -3.58 9.75 -23.82
C ASP A 207 -2.60 9.41 -22.68
N ARG A 208 -1.79 8.35 -22.86
CA ARG A 208 -0.80 7.91 -21.86
C ARG A 208 0.27 8.94 -21.50
N LYS A 209 0.48 9.96 -22.33
CA LYS A 209 1.54 10.97 -22.19
C LYS A 209 1.00 12.38 -21.95
N ARG A 210 -0.22 12.67 -22.40
CA ARG A 210 -0.75 14.03 -22.50
C ARG A 210 -2.19 14.08 -22.03
N LEU A 211 -2.49 15.18 -21.36
CA LEU A 211 -3.84 15.63 -21.03
C LEU A 211 -3.94 17.05 -21.59
N THR A 212 -4.79 17.24 -22.60
CA THR A 212 -4.92 18.52 -23.30
C THR A 212 -6.36 18.95 -23.39
N TYR A 213 -6.57 20.27 -23.38
CA TYR A 213 -7.88 20.87 -23.63
C TYR A 213 -7.93 21.33 -25.08
N ASN A 214 -8.95 20.88 -25.80
CA ASN A 214 -9.27 21.34 -27.14
C ASN A 214 -10.54 22.15 -27.11
N THR A 215 -10.55 23.22 -27.89
CA THR A 215 -11.71 24.09 -28.03
C THR A 215 -12.19 24.08 -29.47
N SER A 216 -13.48 23.89 -29.66
CA SER A 216 -14.15 23.97 -30.95
C SER A 216 -15.33 24.94 -30.89
N ARG A 217 -15.72 25.52 -32.01
CA ARG A 217 -16.87 26.43 -32.09
C ARG A 217 -17.87 25.91 -33.08
N ILE A 218 -19.13 25.89 -32.66
CA ILE A 218 -20.27 25.50 -33.50
C ILE A 218 -21.27 26.64 -33.57
N SER A 219 -21.96 26.78 -34.70
CA SER A 219 -23.01 27.80 -34.82
C SER A 219 -24.21 27.43 -33.95
N LYS A 220 -24.76 28.40 -33.24
CA LYS A 220 -26.00 28.24 -32.47
C LYS A 220 -27.21 27.82 -33.33
N ARG A 221 -27.13 28.02 -34.64
CA ARG A 221 -28.17 27.61 -35.60
C ARG A 221 -28.08 26.13 -36.00
N ASN A 222 -27.11 25.38 -35.48
CA ASN A 222 -27.07 23.94 -35.69
C ASN A 222 -28.28 23.29 -34.98
N LYS A 223 -29.05 22.48 -35.72
CA LYS A 223 -30.27 21.81 -35.23
C LYS A 223 -29.98 20.70 -34.22
N GLU A 224 -28.72 20.29 -34.08
CA GLU A 224 -28.27 19.25 -33.15
C GLU A 224 -28.03 19.77 -31.72
N ILE A 225 -28.21 21.07 -31.50
CA ILE A 225 -28.02 21.72 -30.20
C ILE A 225 -29.37 21.90 -29.53
N ILE A 226 -29.56 21.27 -28.37
CA ILE A 226 -30.76 21.46 -27.53
C ILE A 226 -30.32 22.10 -26.22
N VAL A 227 -30.84 23.28 -25.90
CA VAL A 227 -30.60 23.93 -24.60
C VAL A 227 -31.76 23.58 -23.68
N ASN A 228 -31.49 23.24 -22.43
CA ASN A 228 -32.55 22.95 -21.48
C ASN A 228 -33.31 24.23 -21.06
N ASP A 229 -34.48 24.05 -20.44
CA ASP A 229 -35.34 25.16 -20.01
C ASP A 229 -34.66 26.08 -18.99
N SER A 230 -33.81 25.52 -18.12
CA SER A 230 -33.03 26.25 -17.11
C SER A 230 -31.83 27.01 -17.69
N ARG A 231 -31.45 26.76 -18.95
CA ARG A 231 -30.24 27.29 -19.62
C ARG A 231 -28.94 27.03 -18.87
N ASP A 232 -28.89 25.94 -18.11
CA ASP A 232 -27.70 25.52 -17.36
C ASP A 232 -26.96 24.37 -18.06
N SER A 233 -27.56 23.77 -19.10
CA SER A 233 -27.02 22.61 -19.80
C SER A 233 -27.40 22.64 -21.29
N ILE A 234 -26.51 22.09 -22.11
CA ILE A 234 -26.66 21.96 -23.55
C ILE A 234 -26.46 20.51 -23.97
N GLN A 235 -27.34 20.01 -24.82
CA GLN A 235 -27.20 18.69 -25.43
C GLN A 235 -26.43 18.83 -26.74
N VAL A 236 -25.32 18.11 -26.85
CA VAL A 236 -24.51 18.02 -28.07
C VAL A 236 -24.32 16.54 -28.37
N ASN A 237 -24.70 16.09 -29.57
CA ASN A 237 -24.60 14.69 -30.01
C ASN A 237 -25.30 13.67 -29.07
N GLY A 238 -26.31 14.10 -28.32
CA GLY A 238 -27.07 13.25 -27.40
C GLY A 238 -26.66 13.36 -25.92
N ASP A 239 -25.47 13.88 -25.63
CA ASP A 239 -24.96 14.03 -24.26
C ASP A 239 -25.24 15.43 -23.70
N TRP A 240 -25.64 15.51 -22.44
CA TRP A 240 -25.85 16.78 -21.72
C TRP A 240 -24.56 17.26 -21.10
N ILE A 241 -24.16 18.48 -21.43
CA ILE A 241 -22.96 19.14 -20.92
C ILE A 241 -23.39 20.44 -20.22
N PRO A 242 -22.81 20.76 -19.06
CA PRO A 242 -23.12 22.01 -18.37
C PRO A 242 -22.72 23.21 -19.24
N LEU A 243 -23.63 24.16 -19.31
CA LEU A 243 -23.46 25.43 -19.98
C LEU A 243 -22.95 26.45 -18.97
N LYS A 244 -21.73 26.95 -19.18
CA LYS A 244 -21.17 28.04 -18.39
C LYS A 244 -21.90 29.33 -18.77
N VAL A 245 -22.68 29.84 -17.81
CA VAL A 245 -23.33 31.14 -17.96
C VAL A 245 -22.31 32.23 -17.71
N ASP A 246 -22.24 33.19 -18.64
CA ASP A 246 -21.31 34.31 -18.62
C ASP A 246 -21.75 35.36 -17.57
N ASN A 247 -21.68 34.97 -16.30
CA ASN A 247 -21.95 35.86 -15.18
C ASN A 247 -20.69 36.65 -14.85
N PRO A 248 -20.80 37.97 -14.56
CA PRO A 248 -19.65 38.77 -14.16
C PRO A 248 -19.05 38.19 -12.88
N LEU A 249 -17.74 37.97 -12.89
CA LEU A 249 -17.01 37.50 -11.71
C LEU A 249 -17.14 38.53 -10.60
N LYS A 250 -17.49 38.10 -9.39
CA LYS A 250 -17.64 38.98 -8.24
C LYS A 250 -16.44 38.87 -7.32
N VAL A 251 -15.88 40.02 -6.92
CA VAL A 251 -14.81 40.12 -5.94
C VAL A 251 -15.33 40.91 -4.75
N LEU A 252 -15.21 40.34 -3.55
CA LEU A 252 -15.53 41.02 -2.29
C LEU A 252 -14.26 41.60 -1.70
N ILE A 253 -14.28 42.88 -1.34
CA ILE A 253 -13.20 43.54 -0.62
C ILE A 253 -13.73 44.01 0.74
N VAL A 254 -13.18 43.43 1.80
CA VAL A 254 -13.43 43.84 3.19
C VAL A 254 -12.23 44.66 3.62
N ALA A 255 -12.43 45.95 3.85
CA ALA A 255 -11.32 46.84 4.15
C ALA A 255 -11.72 48.01 5.06
N ASP A 256 -10.80 48.33 5.98
CA ASP A 256 -10.91 49.52 6.81
C ASP A 256 -10.43 50.77 6.04
N ASP A 257 -10.78 51.96 6.53
CA ASP A 257 -10.41 53.23 5.89
C ASP A 257 -8.88 53.51 5.86
N SER A 258 -8.05 52.64 6.46
CA SER A 258 -6.60 52.81 6.55
C SER A 258 -5.81 52.42 5.29
N LEU A 259 -6.38 51.64 4.36
CA LEU A 259 -5.66 51.07 3.21
C LEU A 259 -6.18 51.57 1.85
N THR A 260 -6.46 52.87 1.76
CA THR A 260 -7.07 53.49 0.58
C THR A 260 -6.20 53.38 -0.69
N THR A 261 -4.88 53.44 -0.54
CA THR A 261 -3.93 53.30 -1.64
C THR A 261 -3.93 51.88 -2.20
N GLU A 262 -3.86 50.88 -1.33
CA GLU A 262 -3.92 49.46 -1.68
C GLU A 262 -5.23 49.12 -2.37
N LEU A 263 -6.35 49.64 -1.85
CA LEU A 263 -7.67 49.48 -2.47
C LEU A 263 -7.72 50.04 -3.89
N LYS A 264 -7.12 51.20 -4.13
CA LYS A 264 -7.07 51.79 -5.48
C LYS A 264 -6.31 50.88 -6.44
N TYR A 265 -5.19 50.33 -6.00
CA TYR A 265 -4.35 49.46 -6.81
C TYR A 265 -4.99 48.09 -7.07
N ILE A 266 -5.55 47.43 -6.06
CA ILE A 266 -6.30 46.17 -6.21
C ILE A 266 -7.48 46.35 -7.16
N LYS A 267 -8.28 47.41 -6.99
CA LYS A 267 -9.40 47.71 -7.89
C LYS A 267 -8.95 47.90 -9.33
N SER A 268 -7.80 48.56 -9.53
CA SER A 268 -7.23 48.78 -10.86
C SER A 268 -6.69 47.49 -11.48
N ALA A 269 -6.04 46.65 -10.67
CA ALA A 269 -5.53 45.35 -11.10
C ALA A 269 -6.67 44.41 -11.51
N TYR A 270 -7.74 44.27 -10.72
CA TYR A 270 -8.92 43.48 -11.12
C TYR A 270 -9.61 44.04 -12.37
N ARG A 271 -9.67 45.36 -12.56
CA ARG A 271 -10.18 45.93 -13.82
C ARG A 271 -9.31 45.57 -15.02
N ALA A 272 -7.99 45.53 -14.85
CA ALA A 272 -7.07 45.08 -15.89
C ALA A 272 -7.27 43.60 -16.21
N VAL A 273 -7.46 42.75 -15.18
CA VAL A 273 -7.80 41.33 -15.34
C VAL A 273 -9.13 41.17 -16.09
N GLY A 274 -10.19 41.89 -15.71
CA GLY A 274 -11.47 41.83 -16.42
C GLY A 274 -11.37 42.25 -17.88
N LYS A 275 -10.55 43.27 -18.19
CA LYS A 275 -10.26 43.68 -19.57
C LYS A 275 -9.54 42.57 -20.35
N PHE A 276 -8.58 41.89 -19.72
CA PHE A 276 -7.85 40.77 -20.32
C PHE A 276 -8.77 39.57 -20.61
N LEU A 277 -9.66 39.25 -19.66
CA LEU A 277 -10.65 38.17 -19.80
C LEU A 277 -11.81 38.51 -20.74
N ASN A 278 -11.89 39.76 -21.22
CA ASN A 278 -13.05 40.28 -21.94
C ASN A 278 -14.38 40.09 -21.16
N SER A 279 -14.31 40.09 -19.83
CA SER A 279 -15.45 39.90 -18.92
C SER A 279 -15.32 40.85 -17.73
N PRO A 280 -16.31 41.71 -17.45
CA PRO A 280 -16.23 42.69 -16.37
C PRO A 280 -16.24 41.99 -15.00
N ILE A 281 -15.34 42.41 -14.11
CA ILE A 281 -15.31 41.96 -12.72
C ILE A 281 -16.09 42.96 -11.87
N GLU A 282 -17.15 42.49 -11.20
CA GLU A 282 -17.93 43.25 -10.24
C GLU A 282 -17.17 43.30 -8.91
N ILE A 283 -16.80 44.50 -8.46
CA ILE A 283 -16.01 44.67 -7.23
C ILE A 283 -16.88 45.31 -6.16
N ASN A 284 -17.22 44.53 -5.14
CA ASN A 284 -18.05 44.96 -4.01
C ASN A 284 -17.13 45.23 -2.81
N SER A 285 -17.27 46.41 -2.19
CA SER A 285 -16.39 46.86 -1.11
C SER A 285 -17.24 47.14 0.13
N VAL A 286 -16.93 46.48 1.24
CA VAL A 286 -17.63 46.62 2.52
C VAL A 286 -16.62 46.90 3.64
N LYS A 287 -17.05 47.56 4.71
CA LYS A 287 -16.19 47.81 5.89
C LYS A 287 -16.14 46.58 6.81
N GLU A 288 -17.30 46.00 7.07
CA GLU A 288 -17.47 44.82 7.89
C GLU A 288 -18.17 43.74 7.07
N MET A 289 -17.80 42.49 7.32
CA MET A 289 -18.38 41.33 6.64
C MET A 289 -19.59 40.85 7.43
N ASP A 290 -20.79 41.19 6.96
CA ASP A 290 -22.05 40.60 7.45
C ASP A 290 -22.26 39.18 6.90
N THR A 291 -23.41 38.57 7.16
CA THR A 291 -23.86 37.25 6.68
C THR A 291 -24.04 37.16 5.15
N LEU A 292 -23.07 37.68 4.38
CA LEU A 292 -23.00 37.58 2.93
C LEU A 292 -22.72 36.12 2.55
N ASP A 293 -23.42 35.67 1.52
CA ASP A 293 -23.13 34.40 0.87
C ASP A 293 -21.80 34.49 0.12
N LEU A 294 -20.73 34.01 0.77
CA LEU A 294 -19.39 34.01 0.22
C LEU A 294 -19.26 33.11 -1.02
N GLU A 295 -20.17 32.15 -1.22
CA GLU A 295 -20.17 31.27 -2.39
C GLU A 295 -20.46 32.03 -3.70
N ALA A 296 -21.11 33.20 -3.60
CA ALA A 296 -21.37 34.06 -4.76
C ALA A 296 -20.15 34.84 -5.27
N TYR A 297 -19.01 34.79 -4.55
CA TYR A 297 -17.80 35.55 -4.87
C TYR A 297 -16.65 34.64 -5.30
N ALA A 298 -15.95 35.04 -6.36
CA ALA A 298 -14.79 34.31 -6.87
C ALA A 298 -13.54 34.52 -5.99
N THR A 299 -13.40 35.68 -5.36
CA THR A 299 -12.28 36.00 -4.48
C THR A 299 -12.68 36.97 -3.39
N LEU A 300 -12.11 36.78 -2.19
CA LEU A 300 -12.18 37.70 -1.08
C LEU A 300 -10.83 38.42 -0.91
N VAL A 301 -10.87 39.74 -0.73
CA VAL A 301 -9.72 40.53 -0.34
C VAL A 301 -9.97 41.05 1.07
N TRP A 302 -9.14 40.60 2.02
CA TRP A 302 -9.26 40.93 3.43
C TRP A 302 -8.16 41.91 3.86
N PHE A 303 -8.52 43.19 3.88
CA PHE A 303 -7.70 44.33 4.32
C PHE A 303 -8.27 44.96 5.61
N SER A 304 -8.99 44.19 6.41
CA SER A 304 -9.46 44.62 7.74
C SER A 304 -8.51 44.18 8.84
N LYS A 305 -8.44 44.97 9.93
CA LYS A 305 -7.70 44.66 11.16
C LYS A 305 -8.41 43.61 12.03
N GLU A 306 -9.66 43.28 11.71
CA GLU A 306 -10.40 42.24 12.41
C GLU A 306 -9.78 40.86 12.24
N LYS A 307 -10.09 39.97 13.18
CA LYS A 307 -9.56 38.60 13.17
C LYS A 307 -10.13 37.84 11.98
N PHE A 308 -9.26 37.56 11.01
CA PHE A 308 -9.57 36.70 9.88
C PHE A 308 -9.94 35.27 10.32
N LYS A 309 -10.94 34.69 9.67
CA LYS A 309 -11.33 33.27 9.79
C LYS A 309 -11.15 32.63 8.42
N ASP A 310 -10.70 31.38 8.40
CA ASP A 310 -10.51 30.68 7.14
C ASP A 310 -11.84 30.43 6.44
N HIS A 311 -11.86 30.65 5.13
CA HIS A 311 -13.00 30.46 4.25
C HIS A 311 -12.65 29.51 3.10
N ALA A 312 -13.66 28.88 2.52
CA ALA A 312 -13.49 27.98 1.37
C ALA A 312 -13.13 28.73 0.08
N ILE A 313 -13.38 30.04 0.01
CA ILE A 313 -13.03 30.87 -1.16
C ILE A 313 -11.58 31.35 -1.11
N ASN A 314 -10.99 31.57 -2.28
CA ASN A 314 -9.65 32.13 -2.36
C ASN A 314 -9.63 33.52 -1.73
N THR A 315 -8.72 33.72 -0.78
CA THR A 315 -8.64 34.93 0.01
C THR A 315 -7.26 35.54 -0.04
N LEU A 316 -7.19 36.82 -0.41
CA LEU A 316 -5.99 37.64 -0.32
C LEU A 316 -6.00 38.45 0.98
N LEU A 317 -5.14 38.11 1.92
CA LEU A 317 -4.99 38.75 3.22
C LEU A 317 -3.79 39.70 3.22
N TYR A 318 -3.94 40.91 3.74
CA TYR A 318 -2.79 41.79 3.98
C TYR A 318 -1.99 41.33 5.20
N ARG A 319 -0.76 40.85 4.99
CA ARG A 319 0.16 40.42 6.03
C ARG A 319 1.59 40.75 5.62
N PRO A 320 2.11 41.93 6.03
CA PRO A 320 3.47 42.35 5.69
C PRO A 320 4.52 41.34 6.15
N ASP A 321 5.46 41.01 5.27
CA ASP A 321 6.60 40.15 5.55
C ASP A 321 7.85 40.69 4.84
N THR A 322 8.82 41.17 5.62
CA THR A 322 10.07 41.74 5.10
C THR A 322 11.01 40.70 4.52
N LEU A 323 10.79 39.40 4.77
CA LEU A 323 11.60 38.31 4.25
C LEU A 323 11.03 37.73 2.96
N ALA A 324 9.79 38.08 2.60
CA ALA A 324 9.15 37.61 1.40
C ALA A 324 9.82 38.19 0.15
N THR A 325 10.06 37.33 -0.84
CA THR A 325 10.68 37.70 -2.13
C THR A 325 9.65 38.04 -3.21
N ARG A 326 8.37 37.86 -2.93
CA ARG A 326 7.25 38.10 -3.86
C ARG A 326 6.14 38.84 -3.14
N LEU A 327 5.42 39.66 -3.91
CA LEU A 327 4.30 40.46 -3.42
C LEU A 327 3.10 39.62 -2.96
N VAL A 328 2.85 38.48 -3.59
CA VAL A 328 1.78 37.53 -3.23
C VAL A 328 2.39 36.14 -3.01
N VAL A 329 2.15 35.56 -1.83
CA VAL A 329 2.65 34.24 -1.43
C VAL A 329 1.50 33.37 -0.92
N GLN A 330 1.51 32.08 -1.20
CA GLN A 330 0.52 31.13 -0.66
C GLN A 330 0.76 30.95 0.85
N GLY A 331 -0.30 31.08 1.64
CA GLY A 331 -0.27 30.88 3.08
C GLY A 331 -0.38 29.41 3.51
N ASP A 332 -0.63 29.18 4.79
CA ASP A 332 -0.70 27.84 5.38
C ASP A 332 -1.89 27.02 4.86
N ALA A 333 -3.01 27.69 4.57
CA ALA A 333 -4.20 27.09 3.98
C ALA A 333 -4.18 27.22 2.44
N LYS A 334 -4.65 26.17 1.74
CA LYS A 334 -4.64 26.09 0.27
C LYS A 334 -5.25 27.32 -0.42
N ASN A 335 -6.30 27.90 0.17
CA ASN A 335 -7.08 28.99 -0.40
C ASN A 335 -6.71 30.36 0.21
N THR A 336 -5.65 30.45 1.02
CA THR A 336 -5.23 31.71 1.65
C THR A 336 -3.92 32.18 1.03
N PHE A 337 -3.88 33.46 0.69
CA PHE A 337 -2.75 34.12 0.06
C PHE A 337 -2.42 35.40 0.81
N PHE A 338 -1.14 35.69 1.00
CA PHE A 338 -0.67 36.87 1.72
C PHE A 338 -0.15 37.91 0.75
N LEU A 339 -0.66 39.14 0.88
CA LEU A 339 -0.06 40.34 0.34
C LEU A 339 1.03 40.81 1.32
N THR A 340 2.28 40.67 0.91
CA THR A 340 3.47 40.74 1.81
C THR A 340 4.09 42.13 1.90
N ALA A 341 3.68 43.07 1.04
CA ALA A 341 4.18 44.44 1.02
C ALA A 341 3.07 45.44 0.65
N PRO A 342 3.16 46.71 1.07
CA PRO A 342 2.22 47.76 0.63
C PRO A 342 2.32 47.97 -0.89
N LEU A 343 1.20 48.32 -1.52
CA LEU A 343 1.10 48.42 -2.98
C LEU A 343 1.54 49.79 -3.48
N ASN A 344 2.34 49.82 -4.54
CA ASN A 344 2.76 51.03 -5.23
C ASN A 344 2.87 50.80 -6.74
N SER A 345 3.06 51.88 -7.51
CA SER A 345 3.09 51.80 -8.98
C SER A 345 4.23 50.96 -9.55
N GLU A 346 5.29 50.73 -8.78
CA GLU A 346 6.45 49.94 -9.21
C GLU A 346 6.22 48.45 -8.94
N ASN A 347 5.94 48.07 -7.68
CA ASN A 347 5.85 46.67 -7.29
C ASN A 347 4.70 45.90 -7.93
N ILE A 348 3.59 46.57 -8.25
CA ILE A 348 2.45 45.98 -8.95
C ILE A 348 2.84 45.45 -10.33
N ILE A 349 3.77 46.15 -10.99
CA ILE A 349 4.24 45.81 -12.33
C ILE A 349 5.37 44.79 -12.23
N THR A 350 6.36 45.02 -11.37
CA THR A 350 7.53 44.14 -11.26
C THR A 350 7.18 42.75 -10.75
N ASP A 351 6.20 42.64 -9.85
CA ASP A 351 5.72 41.37 -9.28
C ASP A 351 4.45 40.83 -9.95
N TYR A 352 4.03 41.41 -11.09
CA TYR A 352 2.90 40.95 -11.90
C TYR A 352 1.62 40.72 -11.10
N LEU A 353 1.24 41.70 -10.26
CA LEU A 353 0.07 41.57 -9.38
C LEU A 353 -1.21 41.16 -10.14
N PRO A 354 -1.55 41.70 -11.33
CA PRO A 354 -2.73 41.26 -12.07
C PRO A 354 -2.72 39.76 -12.43
N GLU A 355 -1.56 39.19 -12.77
CA GLU A 355 -1.43 37.75 -13.07
C GLU A 355 -1.71 36.92 -11.81
N LYS A 356 -1.22 37.38 -10.66
CA LYS A 356 -1.51 36.74 -9.36
C LYS A 356 -2.96 36.85 -8.94
N LEU A 357 -3.60 38.00 -9.18
CA LEU A 357 -5.03 38.12 -8.93
C LEU A 357 -5.88 37.27 -9.88
N LEU A 358 -5.42 37.06 -11.12
CA LEU A 358 -6.05 36.16 -12.07
C LEU A 358 -6.01 34.70 -11.58
N GLU A 359 -4.88 34.24 -11.03
CA GLU A 359 -4.76 32.91 -10.41
C GLU A 359 -5.80 32.72 -9.27
N LEU A 360 -6.08 33.76 -8.49
CA LEU A 360 -7.06 33.73 -7.39
C LEU A 360 -8.52 33.56 -7.85
N LEU A 361 -8.85 33.95 -9.09
CA LEU A 361 -10.23 33.85 -9.60
C LEU A 361 -10.64 32.40 -9.92
N SER A 362 -9.69 31.46 -10.01
CA SER A 362 -9.95 30.02 -10.20
C SER A 362 -10.95 29.68 -11.33
N LEU A 363 -10.79 30.34 -12.48
CA LEU A 363 -11.73 30.29 -13.63
C LEU A 363 -12.04 28.89 -14.16
N ASP A 364 -11.11 27.95 -13.99
CA ASP A 364 -11.16 26.60 -14.55
C ASP A 364 -11.32 25.51 -13.48
N LYS A 365 -11.68 25.85 -12.23
CA LYS A 365 -11.77 24.87 -11.13
C LYS A 365 -12.65 23.66 -11.48
N ASP A 366 -13.84 23.92 -12.02
CA ASP A 366 -14.80 22.86 -12.37
C ASP A 366 -14.31 21.99 -13.53
N VAL A 367 -13.59 22.59 -14.48
CA VAL A 367 -13.00 21.87 -15.63
C VAL A 367 -11.81 21.02 -15.18
N ALA A 368 -10.96 21.54 -14.29
CA ALA A 368 -9.82 20.83 -13.75
C ALA A 368 -10.24 19.65 -12.85
N GLU A 369 -11.32 19.80 -12.08
CA GLU A 369 -11.88 18.71 -11.29
C GLU A 369 -12.39 17.58 -12.19
N LYS A 370 -13.18 17.90 -13.22
CA LYS A 370 -13.61 16.93 -14.24
C LYS A 370 -12.45 16.32 -15.02
N ALA A 371 -11.38 17.09 -15.25
CA ALA A 371 -10.21 16.60 -15.96
C ALA A 371 -9.51 15.44 -15.25
N SER A 372 -9.59 15.40 -13.91
CA SER A 372 -9.02 14.30 -13.13
C SER A 372 -9.70 12.96 -13.40
N ASP A 373 -11.00 12.95 -13.71
CA ASP A 373 -11.75 11.73 -14.02
C ASP A 373 -11.37 11.12 -15.38
N TYR A 374 -10.86 11.95 -16.30
CA TYR A 374 -10.47 11.54 -17.65
C TYR A 374 -8.94 11.46 -17.83
N ASP A 375 -8.15 11.65 -16.78
CA ASP A 375 -6.69 11.64 -16.86
C ASP A 375 -6.15 10.22 -17.00
N LEU A 376 -5.73 9.88 -18.22
CA LEU A 376 -5.15 8.58 -18.58
C LEU A 376 -3.62 8.59 -18.61
N ARG A 377 -2.97 9.67 -18.17
CA ARG A 377 -1.51 9.73 -18.21
C ARG A 377 -0.91 8.67 -17.30
N THR A 378 0.14 8.01 -17.80
CA THR A 378 0.83 6.92 -17.10
C THR A 378 2.25 7.33 -16.73
N VAL A 379 2.76 6.75 -15.66
CA VAL A 379 4.16 6.90 -15.25
C VAL A 379 5.04 5.76 -15.76
N ASP A 380 6.35 6.01 -15.78
CA ASP A 380 7.34 4.95 -15.98
C ASP A 380 7.36 3.97 -14.81
N THR A 381 7.75 2.72 -15.06
CA THR A 381 7.85 1.69 -14.01
C THR A 381 8.77 2.10 -12.87
N LYS A 382 9.83 2.88 -13.13
CA LYS A 382 10.74 3.40 -12.11
C LYS A 382 10.08 4.37 -11.14
N GLU A 383 9.01 5.03 -11.53
CA GLU A 383 8.31 5.98 -10.67
C GLU A 383 7.38 5.28 -9.67
N LEU A 384 6.78 4.15 -10.09
CA LEU A 384 5.97 3.26 -9.26
C LEU A 384 6.81 2.48 -8.24
N GLN A 385 8.08 2.21 -8.57
CA GLN A 385 8.97 1.45 -7.69
C GLN A 385 9.04 2.07 -6.28
N THR A 386 8.87 1.20 -5.29
CA THR A 386 9.01 1.56 -3.88
C THR A 386 10.48 1.68 -3.51
N LEU A 387 10.78 2.45 -2.47
CA LEU A 387 12.13 2.47 -1.92
C LEU A 387 12.35 1.17 -1.16
N SER A 388 13.21 0.29 -1.69
CA SER A 388 13.59 -0.92 -0.97
C SER A 388 14.41 -0.55 0.25
N PHE A 389 13.89 -0.85 1.43
CA PHE A 389 14.67 -0.80 2.65
C PHE A 389 15.34 -2.16 2.82
N ASN A 390 16.63 -2.21 2.54
CA ASN A 390 17.50 -3.27 3.03
C ASN A 390 17.65 -3.09 4.55
N ALA A 391 16.59 -3.34 5.32
CA ALA A 391 16.83 -3.88 6.64
C ALA A 391 17.67 -5.12 6.37
N LYS A 392 18.86 -5.21 7.00
CA LYS A 392 19.44 -6.54 7.23
C LYS A 392 18.26 -7.39 7.63
N LYS A 393 17.92 -8.42 6.83
CA LYS A 393 16.97 -9.45 7.25
C LYS A 393 17.54 -9.90 8.59
N ASP A 394 17.06 -9.32 9.70
CA ASP A 394 16.96 -10.03 10.94
C ASP A 394 16.19 -11.23 10.47
N LYS A 395 16.93 -12.32 10.29
CA LYS A 395 16.38 -13.61 9.91
C LYS A 395 15.36 -13.80 11.01
N LYS A 396 14.10 -13.41 10.76
CA LYS A 396 12.98 -13.64 11.65
C LYS A 396 13.11 -15.13 11.83
N TYR A 397 13.62 -15.52 13.00
CA TYR A 397 13.80 -16.90 13.31
C TYR A 397 12.41 -17.44 13.06
N SER A 398 12.25 -18.27 12.01
CA SER A 398 11.02 -19.05 11.79
C SER A 398 10.57 -19.47 13.19
N LYS A 399 9.29 -19.34 13.53
CA LYS A 399 8.83 -19.60 14.90
C LYS A 399 9.18 -21.06 15.24
N LYS A 400 10.37 -21.27 15.80
CA LYS A 400 11.01 -22.56 15.97
C LYS A 400 10.43 -23.11 17.26
N TYR A 401 9.59 -24.13 17.15
CA TYR A 401 9.18 -24.86 18.34
C TYR A 401 10.33 -25.75 18.76
N ASP A 402 10.90 -25.44 19.92
CA ASP A 402 11.86 -26.31 20.58
C ASP A 402 11.09 -27.47 21.24
N ILE A 403 11.24 -28.66 20.68
CA ILE A 403 10.63 -29.89 21.22
C ILE A 403 11.50 -30.54 22.31
N THR A 404 12.66 -29.96 22.65
CA THR A 404 13.61 -30.51 23.62
C THR A 404 12.99 -30.71 25.00
N ILE A 405 12.04 -29.86 25.41
CA ILE A 405 11.29 -30.00 26.68
C ILE A 405 10.52 -31.33 26.76
N TRP A 406 9.91 -31.78 25.66
CA TRP A 406 9.15 -33.03 25.60
C TRP A 406 10.07 -34.24 25.61
N ILE A 407 11.25 -34.12 24.98
CA ILE A 407 12.27 -35.16 24.96
C ILE A 407 12.87 -35.35 26.38
N TRP A 408 13.07 -34.27 27.14
CA TRP A 408 13.46 -34.33 28.55
C TRP A 408 12.45 -35.06 29.44
N LEU A 409 11.16 -34.75 29.28
CA LEU A 409 10.08 -35.44 30.01
C LEU A 409 10.07 -36.95 29.70
N LEU A 410 10.23 -37.29 28.42
CA LEU A 410 10.27 -38.69 27.98
C LEU A 410 11.51 -39.42 28.52
N LEU A 411 12.68 -38.78 28.54
CA LEU A 411 13.88 -39.32 29.16
C LEU A 411 13.67 -39.60 30.66
N GLY A 412 13.09 -38.64 31.38
CA GLY A 412 12.77 -38.79 32.81
C GLY A 412 11.84 -39.98 33.07
N MET A 413 10.81 -40.15 32.24
CA MET A 413 9.91 -41.31 32.31
C MET A 413 10.65 -42.63 32.06
N CYS A 414 11.52 -42.70 31.04
CA CYS A 414 12.31 -43.89 30.74
C CYS A 414 13.25 -44.28 31.90
N MET A 415 13.85 -43.31 32.59
CA MET A 415 14.71 -43.57 33.76
C MET A 415 13.93 -44.18 34.94
N VAL A 416 12.71 -43.69 35.21
CA VAL A 416 11.85 -44.24 36.26
C VAL A 416 11.44 -45.68 35.93
N VAL A 417 11.04 -45.93 34.69
CA VAL A 417 10.63 -47.26 34.22
C VAL A 417 11.81 -48.25 34.29
N GLU A 418 13.00 -47.83 33.87
CA GLU A 418 14.19 -48.66 33.98
C GLU A 418 14.50 -49.02 35.44
N ARG A 419 14.41 -48.05 36.35
CA ARG A 419 14.67 -48.26 37.78
C ARG A 419 13.70 -49.26 38.41
N ILE A 420 12.41 -49.21 38.03
CA ILE A 420 11.39 -50.13 38.51
C ILE A 420 11.65 -51.55 38.00
N LEU A 421 11.96 -51.69 36.70
CA LEU A 421 12.24 -52.99 36.08
C LEU A 421 13.52 -53.64 36.62
N ALA A 422 14.56 -52.85 36.88
CA ALA A 422 15.80 -53.32 37.50
C ALA A 422 15.54 -53.85 38.92
N LYS A 423 14.77 -53.09 39.74
CA LYS A 423 14.42 -53.48 41.11
C LYS A 423 13.58 -54.76 41.16
N TYR A 424 12.62 -54.91 40.25
CA TYR A 424 11.77 -56.11 40.20
C TYR A 424 12.55 -57.38 39.84
N ARG A 425 13.67 -57.24 39.10
CA ARG A 425 14.48 -58.37 38.62
C ARG A 425 15.72 -58.68 39.48
N LYS A 426 15.89 -58.02 40.64
CA LYS A 426 17.06 -58.17 41.54
C LYS A 426 18.41 -57.95 40.81
N GLN A 427 18.50 -56.93 39.96
CA GLN A 427 19.77 -56.39 39.46
C GLN A 427 20.24 -55.22 40.31
#